data_AF-A0AAV2J9V0-F1
#
_entry.id   AF-A0AAV2J9V0-F1
#
_cell.length_a   1.000
_cell.length_b   1.000
_cell.length_c   1.000
_cell.angle_alpha   90.00
_cell.angle_beta   90.00
_cell.angle_gamma   90.00
#
_symmetry.space_group_name_H-M   'P 1'
#
loop_
_entity.id
_entity.type
_entity.pdbx_description
1 polymer ?
#
loop_
_entity_poly.entity_id
_entity_poly.type
_entity_poly.pdbx_seq_one_letter_code
_entity_poly.pdbx_strand_id
1 'polypeptide(L)'
;MLNGSEVMVEWCEPLSYVTDYVVTVGGQERYKFSKDKRRGSIGTVDHVTQVCVSAVNDAGESQASCTMYQPKDRSLPLKLGLTGGALGLLAVLLMGVLVWRRRRQRKQEAYISSAQ
;
A
#
# COMPACT_ATOMS: atom_id res chain seq x y z
N MET A 1 -8.96 -3.95 -13.86
CA MET A 1 -7.63 -4.08 -13.21
C MET A 1 -7.24 -2.70 -12.70
N LEU A 2 -7.47 -2.42 -11.42
CA LEU A 2 -7.08 -1.16 -10.77
C LEU A 2 -5.88 -1.46 -9.86
N ASN A 3 -4.72 -1.76 -10.46
CA ASN A 3 -3.47 -1.86 -9.73
C ASN A 3 -2.94 -0.44 -9.53
N GLY A 4 -3.46 0.26 -8.53
CA GLY A 4 -2.99 1.60 -8.18
C GLY A 4 -1.57 1.64 -7.62
N SER A 5 -0.75 0.61 -7.79
CA SER A 5 0.63 0.52 -7.30
C SER A 5 1.65 1.03 -8.32
N GLU A 6 1.22 1.38 -9.53
CA GLU A 6 2.11 1.87 -10.57
C GLU A 6 2.49 3.34 -10.32
N VAL A 7 3.78 3.62 -10.40
CA VAL A 7 4.35 4.95 -10.29
C VAL A 7 4.44 5.55 -11.69
N MET A 8 3.72 6.65 -11.88
CA MET A 8 3.79 7.47 -13.09
C MET A 8 4.78 8.60 -12.87
N VAL A 9 5.79 8.67 -13.73
CA VAL A 9 6.72 9.80 -13.80
C VAL A 9 6.22 10.74 -14.88
N GLU A 10 6.20 12.04 -14.59
CA GLU A 10 5.77 13.09 -15.51
C GLU A 10 6.89 14.13 -15.64
N TRP A 11 7.11 14.62 -16.86
CA TRP A 11 8.16 15.57 -17.19
C TRP A 11 7.74 16.53 -18.30
N CYS A 12 8.39 17.69 -18.33
CA CYS A 12 8.25 18.67 -19.39
C CYS A 12 9.26 18.41 -20.51
N GLU A 13 8.92 18.80 -21.74
CA GLU A 13 9.85 18.77 -22.86
C GLU A 13 10.79 20.00 -22.83
N PRO A 14 12.10 19.81 -23.01
CA PRO A 14 13.03 20.92 -23.18
C PRO A 14 12.86 21.55 -24.56
N LEU A 15 13.35 22.78 -24.74
CA LEU A 15 13.30 23.49 -26.03
C LEU A 15 14.22 22.90 -27.11
N SER A 16 15.12 21.99 -26.74
CA SER A 16 16.08 21.37 -27.65
C SER A 16 15.49 20.20 -28.44
N TYR A 17 16.18 19.79 -29.50
CA TYR A 17 15.86 18.55 -30.21
C TYR A 17 16.06 17.32 -29.31
N VAL A 18 15.04 16.46 -29.24
CA VAL A 18 14.97 15.23 -28.43
C VAL A 18 14.51 14.05 -29.29
N THR A 19 15.21 12.92 -29.17
CA THR A 19 14.82 11.63 -29.78
C THR A 19 14.11 10.73 -28.79
N ASP A 20 14.53 10.76 -27.52
CA ASP A 20 13.99 9.92 -26.45
C ASP A 20 14.14 10.58 -25.07
N TYR A 21 13.41 10.07 -24.09
CA TYR A 21 13.61 10.34 -22.68
C TYR A 21 14.06 9.08 -21.96
N VAL A 22 14.92 9.25 -20.97
CA VAL A 22 15.30 8.15 -20.10
C VAL A 22 15.04 8.51 -18.65
N VAL A 23 14.28 7.65 -17.98
CA VAL A 23 14.02 7.71 -16.56
C VAL A 23 14.91 6.70 -15.84
N THR A 24 15.60 7.11 -14.79
CA THR A 24 16.35 6.21 -13.91
C THR A 24 15.77 6.17 -12.50
N VAL A 25 15.82 5.00 -11.87
CA VAL A 25 15.36 4.77 -10.49
C VAL A 25 16.51 4.19 -9.69
N GLY A 26 16.87 4.84 -8.59
CA GLY A 26 17.99 4.42 -7.72
C GLY A 26 19.36 4.38 -8.41
N GLY A 27 19.50 5.01 -9.59
CA GLY A 27 20.73 4.97 -10.39
C GLY A 27 21.06 3.61 -11.03
N GLN A 28 20.12 2.66 -11.02
CA GLN A 28 20.32 1.30 -11.56
C GLN A 28 19.30 0.99 -12.64
N GLU A 29 18.00 1.07 -12.29
CA GLU A 29 16.93 0.78 -13.24
C GLU A 29 16.76 1.91 -14.24
N ARG A 30 16.46 1.56 -15.49
CA ARG A 30 16.45 2.50 -16.60
C ARG A 30 15.27 2.21 -17.53
N TYR A 31 14.45 3.22 -17.76
CA TYR A 31 13.22 3.13 -18.55
C TYR A 31 13.31 4.14 -19.70
N LYS A 32 13.17 3.67 -20.94
CA LYS A 32 13.25 4.51 -22.14
C LYS A 32 11.86 4.82 -22.69
N PHE A 33 11.61 6.08 -22.98
CA PHE A 33 10.35 6.57 -23.54
C PHE A 33 10.60 7.38 -24.80
N SER A 34 9.71 7.26 -25.79
CA SER A 34 9.79 8.03 -27.03
C SER A 34 9.58 9.53 -26.79
N LYS A 35 10.13 10.37 -27.68
CA LYS A 35 10.04 11.84 -27.60
C LYS A 35 8.63 12.41 -27.52
N ASP A 36 7.59 11.69 -27.92
CA ASP A 36 6.19 12.13 -27.84
C ASP A 36 5.61 12.00 -26.42
N LYS A 37 6.29 11.30 -25.51
CA LYS A 37 5.83 11.08 -24.14
C LYS A 37 6.23 12.22 -23.21
N ARG A 38 5.26 12.65 -22.39
CA ARG A 38 5.47 13.55 -21.23
C ARG A 38 5.26 12.84 -19.90
N ARG A 39 4.93 11.56 -19.96
CA ARG A 39 4.75 10.69 -18.81
C ARG A 39 5.02 9.24 -19.17
N GLY A 40 5.47 8.48 -18.19
CA GLY A 40 5.85 7.09 -18.33
C GLY A 40 5.66 6.34 -17.03
N SER A 41 5.19 5.10 -17.13
CA SER A 41 5.15 4.22 -15.97
C SER A 41 6.51 3.56 -15.74
N ILE A 42 6.93 3.49 -14.48
CA ILE A 42 8.11 2.76 -14.02
C ILE A 42 7.75 1.56 -13.12
N GLY A 43 6.49 1.10 -13.17
CA GLY A 43 6.04 -0.01 -12.33
C GLY A 43 5.90 0.38 -10.86
N THR A 44 6.07 -0.57 -9.96
CA THR A 44 5.91 -0.36 -8.51
C THR A 44 7.25 -0.05 -7.84
N VAL A 45 7.26 0.97 -6.98
CA VAL A 45 8.44 1.39 -6.21
C VAL A 45 8.08 1.41 -4.74
N ASP A 46 8.61 0.43 -3.99
CA ASP A 46 8.19 0.16 -2.60
C ASP A 46 9.04 0.87 -1.53
N HIS A 47 10.11 1.56 -1.93
CA HIS A 47 11.02 2.24 -1.01
C HIS A 47 11.32 3.67 -1.45
N VAL A 48 11.82 4.48 -0.50
CA VAL A 48 12.28 5.85 -0.80
C VAL A 48 13.48 5.77 -1.72
N THR A 49 13.36 6.35 -2.92
CA THR A 49 14.41 6.27 -3.94
C THR A 49 14.47 7.53 -4.80
N GLN A 50 15.62 7.80 -5.40
CA GLN A 50 15.79 8.91 -6.32
C GLN A 50 15.30 8.50 -7.71
N VAL A 51 14.50 9.35 -8.33
CA VAL A 51 14.02 9.22 -9.70
C VAL A 51 14.56 10.38 -10.51
N CYS A 52 15.19 10.10 -11.65
CA CYS A 52 15.75 11.12 -12.52
C CYS A 52 15.21 10.97 -13.95
N VAL A 53 15.06 12.09 -14.66
CA VAL A 53 14.69 12.13 -16.08
C VAL A 53 15.77 12.86 -16.87
N SER A 54 16.20 12.27 -17.97
CA SER A 54 17.16 12.87 -18.91
C SER A 54 16.57 12.88 -20.32
N ALA A 55 16.80 13.96 -21.05
CA ALA A 55 16.49 14.02 -22.48
C ALA A 55 17.67 13.47 -23.27
N VAL A 56 17.40 12.77 -24.36
CA VAL A 56 18.40 12.13 -25.22
C VAL A 56 18.24 12.63 -26.63
N ASN A 57 19.35 12.87 -27.31
CA ASN A 57 19.41 13.12 -28.74
C ASN A 57 20.72 12.55 -29.33
N ASP A 58 21.00 12.89 -30.59
CA ASP A 58 22.19 12.40 -31.31
C ASP A 58 23.52 12.87 -30.68
N ALA A 59 23.51 13.90 -29.83
CA ALA A 59 24.68 14.36 -29.08
C ALA A 59 24.87 13.64 -27.74
N GLY A 60 23.88 12.86 -27.29
CA GLY A 60 23.92 12.09 -26.04
C GLY A 60 22.82 12.45 -25.05
N GLU A 61 23.11 12.26 -23.77
CA GLU A 61 22.16 12.49 -22.67
C GLU A 61 22.37 13.86 -22.04
N SER A 62 21.26 14.53 -21.73
CA SER A 62 21.28 15.80 -21.00
C SER A 62 21.69 15.61 -19.54
N GLN A 63 21.95 16.73 -18.86
CA GLN A 63 21.93 16.74 -17.41
C GLN A 63 20.56 16.24 -16.91
N ALA A 64 20.59 15.34 -15.93
CA ALA A 64 19.40 14.72 -15.38
C ALA A 64 18.66 15.67 -14.42
N SER A 65 17.33 15.65 -14.47
CA SER A 65 16.45 16.31 -13.50
C SER A 65 15.94 15.27 -12.51
N CYS A 66 16.27 15.42 -11.22
CA CYS A 66 16.07 14.39 -10.20
C CYS A 66 15.16 14.84 -9.05
N THR A 67 14.41 13.89 -8.49
CA THR A 67 13.60 14.08 -7.28
C THR A 67 13.58 12.82 -6.43
N MET A 68 13.27 12.96 -5.13
CA MET A 68 13.08 11.81 -4.24
C MET A 68 11.62 11.36 -4.27
N TYR A 69 11.38 10.12 -4.67
CA TYR A 69 10.07 9.49 -4.54
C TYR A 69 9.90 8.89 -3.15
N GLN A 70 8.77 9.20 -2.50
CA GLN A 70 8.36 8.61 -1.24
C GLN A 70 7.05 7.84 -1.44
N PRO A 71 7.07 6.50 -1.33
CA PRO A 71 5.85 5.70 -1.38
C PRO A 71 4.89 6.15 -0.27
N LYS A 72 3.60 6.32 -0.61
CA LYS A 72 2.58 6.58 0.41
C LYS A 72 2.25 5.27 1.11
N ASP A 73 2.42 5.20 2.43
CA ASP A 73 2.03 4.06 3.26
C ASP A 73 0.51 3.82 3.16
N ARG A 74 0.11 2.85 2.34
CA ARG A 74 -1.30 2.43 2.22
C ARG A 74 -1.75 1.47 3.33
N SER A 75 -0.86 1.08 4.24
CA SER A 75 -1.13 0.06 5.27
C SER A 75 -1.78 0.58 6.56
N LEU A 76 -1.89 1.89 6.74
CA LEU A 76 -2.48 2.49 7.95
C LEU A 76 -3.95 2.09 8.20
N PRO A 77 -4.88 2.10 7.22
CA PRO A 77 -6.28 1.79 7.50
C PRO A 77 -6.54 0.29 7.80
N LEU A 78 -5.71 -0.62 7.31
CA LEU A 78 -5.88 -2.07 7.53
C LEU A 78 -5.45 -2.50 8.94
N LYS A 79 -4.49 -1.81 9.55
CA LYS A 79 -4.05 -2.11 10.93
C LYS A 79 -5.04 -1.64 12.00
N LEU A 80 -5.88 -0.64 11.71
CA LEU A 80 -6.92 -0.17 12.65
C LEU A 80 -8.15 -1.08 12.74
N GLY A 81 -8.46 -1.87 11.70
CA GLY A 81 -9.63 -2.76 11.72
C GLY A 81 -9.41 -4.06 12.51
N LEU A 82 -8.16 -4.54 12.57
CA LEU A 82 -7.85 -5.85 13.12
C LEU A 82 -7.84 -5.86 14.66
N THR A 83 -7.47 -4.74 15.29
CA THR A 83 -7.41 -4.62 16.76
C THR A 83 -8.80 -4.49 17.40
N GLY A 84 -9.81 -3.98 16.67
CA GLY A 84 -11.20 -3.91 17.17
C GLY A 84 -11.93 -5.26 17.18
N GLY A 85 -11.68 -6.11 16.17
CA GLY A 85 -12.40 -7.38 16.00
C GLY A 85 -12.05 -8.44 17.05
N ALA A 86 -10.77 -8.57 17.40
CA ALA A 86 -10.31 -9.59 18.34
C ALA A 86 -10.83 -9.34 19.77
N LEU A 87 -10.80 -8.09 20.23
CA LEU A 87 -11.31 -7.69 21.55
C LEU A 87 -12.83 -7.86 21.65
N GLY A 88 -13.57 -7.51 20.59
CA GLY A 88 -15.02 -7.69 20.54
C GLY A 88 -15.45 -9.15 20.59
N LEU A 89 -14.81 -10.02 19.80
CA LEU A 89 -15.09 -11.46 19.80
C LEU A 89 -14.78 -12.10 21.15
N LEU A 90 -13.67 -11.71 21.78
CA LEU A 90 -13.29 -12.22 23.10
C LEU A 90 -14.31 -11.84 24.17
N ALA A 91 -14.83 -10.61 24.14
CA ALA A 91 -15.89 -10.16 25.05
C ALA A 91 -17.20 -10.96 24.87
N VAL A 92 -17.60 -11.24 23.63
CA VAL A 92 -18.81 -12.03 23.34
C VAL A 92 -18.67 -13.47 23.84
N LEU A 93 -17.50 -14.10 23.66
CA LEU A 93 -17.23 -15.46 24.15
C LEU A 93 -17.32 -15.54 25.68
N LEU A 94 -16.71 -14.57 26.39
CA LEU A 94 -16.76 -14.52 27.86
C LEU A 94 -18.19 -14.38 28.37
N MET A 95 -18.98 -13.48 27.76
CA MET A 95 -20.40 -13.31 28.10
C MET A 95 -21.20 -14.59 27.87
N GLY A 96 -20.99 -15.28 26.74
CA GLY A 96 -21.64 -16.55 26.44
C GLY A 96 -21.34 -17.64 27.48
N VAL A 97 -20.07 -17.76 27.90
CA VAL A 97 -19.65 -18.73 28.93
C VAL A 97 -20.29 -18.41 30.29
N LEU A 98 -20.33 -17.14 30.69
CA LEU A 98 -20.95 -16.73 31.96
C LEU A 98 -22.45 -17.02 31.98
N VAL A 99 -23.16 -16.72 30.90
CA VAL A 99 -24.59 -17.03 30.75
C VAL A 99 -24.83 -18.54 30.81
N TRP A 100 -23.99 -19.33 30.12
CA TRP A 100 -24.11 -20.78 30.13
C TRP A 100 -23.90 -21.38 31.53
N ARG A 101 -22.88 -20.92 32.27
CA ARG A 101 -22.64 -21.34 33.65
C ARG A 101 -23.82 -21.02 34.57
N ARG A 102 -24.35 -19.80 34.52
CA ARG A 102 -25.52 -19.40 35.32
C ARG A 102 -26.75 -20.23 35.01
N ARG A 103 -27.02 -20.51 33.73
CA ARG A 103 -28.13 -21.37 33.32
C ARG A 103 -27.97 -22.80 33.85
N ARG A 104 -26.74 -23.33 33.84
CA ARG A 104 -26.46 -24.68 34.34
C ARG A 104 -26.61 -24.78 35.86
N GLN A 105 -26.12 -23.79 36.60
CA GLN A 105 -26.30 -23.70 38.05
C GLN A 105 -27.79 -23.61 38.42
N ARG A 106 -28.56 -22.73 37.77
CA ARG A 106 -30.01 -22.65 37.99
C ARG A 106 -30.75 -23.94 37.68
N LYS A 107 -30.33 -24.68 36.65
CA LYS A 107 -30.88 -26.00 36.34
C LYS A 107 -30.56 -27.04 37.43
N GLN A 108 -29.37 -26.98 38.02
CA GLN A 108 -29.00 -27.88 39.13
C GLN A 108 -29.73 -27.52 40.43
N GLU A 109 -29.84 -26.23 40.76
CA GLU A 109 -30.61 -25.74 41.91
C GLU A 109 -32.10 -26.10 41.80
N ALA A 110 -32.70 -25.97 40.61
CA ALA A 110 -34.08 -26.36 40.37
C ALA A 110 -34.29 -27.87 40.46
N TYR A 111 -33.36 -28.69 39.97
CA TYR A 111 -33.42 -30.15 40.05
C TYR A 111 -33.33 -30.64 41.51
N ILE A 112 -32.44 -30.05 42.31
CA ILE A 112 -32.27 -30.38 43.73
C ILE A 112 -33.51 -29.98 44.54
N SER A 113 -34.13 -28.82 44.25
CA SER A 113 -35.36 -28.39 44.91
C SER A 113 -36.62 -29.18 44.51
N SER A 114 -36.63 -29.83 43.33
CA SER A 114 -37.74 -30.68 42.88
C SER A 114 -37.63 -32.15 43.29
N ALA A 115 -36.47 -32.54 43.83
CA ALA A 115 -36.18 -33.90 44.27
C ALA A 115 -36.29 -34.08 45.80
N GLN A 116 -36.74 -33.04 46.53
CA GLN A 116 -37.02 -33.07 47.97
C GLN A 116 -38.52 -32.94 48.23
#